data_AF-A0A6I6F8L7-F1
#
_entry.id   AF-A0A6I6F8L7-F1
#
_cell.length_a   1.000
_cell.length_b   1.000
_cell.length_c   1.000
_cell.angle_alpha   90.00
_cell.angle_beta   90.00
_cell.angle_gamma   90.00
#
_symmetry.space_group_name_H-M   'P 1'
#
loop_
_entity.id
_entity.type
_entity.pdbx_description
1 polymer ?
#
loop_
_entity_poly.entity_id
_entity_poly.type
_entity_poly.pdbx_seq_one_letter_code
_entity_poly.pdbx_strand_id
1 'polypeptide(L)'
;MSYPADNGGPAAERSLGQLVATATAEMSALVHDEIALAKAELRQDVKRGAMGGAAISVAGVFALFSLPVLSFAAAYGIHNLGLGLAWSFLIVGSAYLVLAGLLALLAVTKFKKVKPPERSIASAKQTAAMLGNAKPHPREAPGRPIRPALPVKDEAEVVARSSA
;
A
#
# COMPACT_ATOMS: atom_id res chain seq x y z
N MET A 1 -8.92 -48.89 46.96
CA MET A 1 -8.67 -47.57 46.36
C MET A 1 -8.09 -47.81 44.98
N SER A 2 -8.95 -47.82 43.97
CA SER A 2 -8.59 -48.18 42.60
C SER A 2 -8.23 -46.91 41.84
N TYR A 3 -6.96 -46.78 41.44
CA TYR A 3 -6.54 -45.72 40.53
C TYR A 3 -7.06 -46.06 39.12
N PRO A 4 -7.77 -45.16 38.43
CA PRO A 4 -8.04 -45.33 37.01
C PRO A 4 -6.71 -45.25 36.26
N ALA A 5 -6.47 -46.23 35.38
CA ALA A 5 -5.33 -46.23 34.50
C ALA A 5 -5.32 -44.92 33.70
N ASP A 6 -4.17 -44.25 33.75
CA ASP A 6 -3.79 -43.18 32.83
C ASP A 6 -3.98 -43.71 31.39
N ASN A 7 -5.02 -43.20 30.73
CA ASN A 7 -5.18 -43.36 29.30
C ASN A 7 -4.11 -42.47 28.66
N GLY A 8 -2.89 -43.03 28.56
CA GLY A 8 -1.83 -42.53 27.71
C GLY A 8 -2.30 -42.51 26.26
N GLY A 9 -3.09 -41.50 25.92
CA GLY A 9 -3.41 -41.15 24.56
C GLY A 9 -2.10 -40.91 23.82
N PRO A 10 -1.96 -41.37 22.57
CA PRO A 10 -0.68 -41.52 21.91
C PRO A 10 0.07 -40.18 21.83
N ALA A 11 1.06 -40.02 22.71
CA ALA A 11 2.07 -38.98 22.65
C ALA A 11 3.25 -39.35 21.72
N ALA A 12 3.12 -40.40 20.90
CA ALA A 12 4.16 -40.90 20.01
C ALA A 12 3.79 -40.62 18.53
N GLU A 13 4.65 -39.85 17.87
CA GLU A 13 4.75 -39.63 16.42
C GLU A 13 3.54 -38.99 15.74
N ARG A 14 3.43 -37.65 15.81
CA ARG A 14 2.66 -36.90 14.81
C ARG A 14 3.19 -37.27 13.44
N SER A 15 2.32 -37.78 12.57
CA SER A 15 2.69 -38.09 11.19
C SER A 15 3.24 -36.84 10.50
N LEU A 16 4.19 -37.00 9.57
CA LEU A 16 4.71 -35.88 8.76
C LEU A 16 3.57 -35.09 8.07
N GLY A 17 2.49 -35.78 7.69
CA GLY A 17 1.29 -35.15 7.14
C GLY A 17 0.57 -34.23 8.14
N GLN A 18 0.47 -34.62 9.42
CA GLN A 18 -0.10 -33.75 10.46
C GLN A 18 0.81 -32.56 10.77
N LEU A 19 2.13 -32.74 10.80
CA LEU A 19 3.08 -31.62 11.04
C LEU A 19 3.00 -30.57 9.93
N VAL A 20 2.95 -31.01 8.66
CA VAL A 20 2.79 -30.11 7.51
C VAL A 20 1.41 -29.45 7.52
N ALA A 21 0.34 -30.17 7.85
CA ALA A 21 -1.00 -29.62 7.97
C ALA A 21 -1.08 -28.54 9.06
N THR A 22 -0.48 -28.77 10.24
CA THR A 22 -0.43 -27.79 11.32
C THR A 22 0.39 -26.56 10.96
N ALA A 23 1.59 -26.74 10.38
CA ALA A 23 2.42 -25.61 9.96
C ALA A 23 1.74 -24.75 8.87
N THR A 24 1.01 -25.38 7.94
CA THR A 24 0.24 -24.66 6.90
C THR A 24 -0.94 -23.91 7.50
N ALA A 25 -1.59 -24.48 8.51
CA ALA A 25 -2.67 -23.83 9.24
C ALA A 25 -2.18 -22.61 10.04
N GLU A 26 -1.03 -22.70 10.70
CA GLU A 26 -0.41 -21.58 11.42
C GLU A 26 0.01 -20.45 10.46
N MET A 27 0.59 -20.80 9.30
CA MET A 27 0.92 -19.81 8.28
C MET A 27 -0.34 -19.11 7.74
N SER A 28 -1.43 -19.86 7.54
CA SER A 28 -2.72 -19.30 7.11
C SER A 28 -3.32 -18.37 8.18
N ALA A 29 -3.19 -18.73 9.46
CA ALA A 29 -3.63 -17.89 10.57
C ALA A 29 -2.85 -16.57 10.63
N LEU A 30 -1.53 -16.63 10.47
CA LEU A 30 -0.66 -15.45 10.51
C LEU A 30 -0.95 -14.48 9.36
N VAL A 31 -1.18 -15.00 8.14
CA VAL A 31 -1.62 -14.19 7.00
C VAL A 31 -2.98 -13.55 7.27
N HIS A 32 -3.92 -14.29 7.87
CA HIS A 32 -5.23 -13.75 8.23
C HIS A 32 -5.12 -12.61 9.25
N ASP A 33 -4.26 -12.77 10.26
CA ASP A 33 -4.03 -11.77 11.30
C ASP A 33 -3.38 -10.50 10.72
N GLU A 34 -2.40 -10.64 9.83
CA GLU A 34 -1.77 -9.50 9.16
C GLU A 34 -2.78 -8.72 8.30
N ILE A 35 -3.67 -9.43 7.59
CA ILE A 35 -4.77 -8.82 6.83
C ILE A 35 -5.76 -8.12 7.78
N ALA A 36 -6.09 -8.75 8.91
CA ALA A 36 -7.00 -8.19 9.90
C ALA A 36 -6.42 -6.89 10.50
N LEU A 37 -5.13 -6.87 10.81
CA LEU A 37 -4.40 -5.71 11.29
C LEU A 37 -4.36 -4.59 10.24
N ALA A 38 -3.93 -4.91 9.01
CA ALA A 38 -3.90 -3.95 7.91
C ALA A 38 -5.29 -3.35 7.63
N LYS A 39 -6.35 -4.16 7.75
CA LYS A 39 -7.73 -3.69 7.64
C LYS A 39 -8.14 -2.79 8.79
N ALA A 40 -7.67 -3.05 10.02
CA ALA A 40 -7.93 -2.20 11.16
C ALA A 40 -7.23 -0.84 11.03
N GLU A 41 -5.96 -0.83 10.62
CA GLU A 41 -5.19 0.39 10.36
C GLU A 41 -5.82 1.21 9.22
N LEU A 42 -6.17 0.56 8.10
CA LEU A 42 -6.85 1.22 7.00
C LEU A 42 -8.19 1.83 7.44
N ARG A 43 -8.98 1.14 8.26
CA ARG A 43 -10.24 1.69 8.80
C ARG A 43 -9.99 2.92 9.67
N GLN A 44 -8.94 2.89 10.49
CA GLN A 44 -8.55 4.01 11.33
C GLN A 44 -8.10 5.22 10.50
N ASP A 45 -7.31 4.99 9.46
CA ASP A 45 -6.86 6.03 8.53
C ASP A 45 -8.01 6.61 7.72
N VAL A 46 -8.91 5.76 7.21
CA VAL A 46 -10.13 6.21 6.53
C VAL A 46 -10.98 7.05 7.48
N LYS A 47 -11.17 6.63 8.74
CA LYS A 47 -11.95 7.40 9.72
C LYS A 47 -11.32 8.76 10.01
N ARG A 48 -10.00 8.80 10.23
CA ARG A 48 -9.25 10.04 10.45
C ARG A 48 -9.33 10.97 9.24
N GLY A 49 -9.10 10.42 8.05
CA GLY A 49 -9.22 11.13 6.78
C GLY A 49 -10.64 11.64 6.53
N ALA A 50 -11.67 10.85 6.84
CA ALA A 50 -13.07 11.24 6.70
C ALA A 50 -13.46 12.37 7.66
N MET A 51 -13.07 12.28 8.94
CA MET A 51 -13.35 13.33 9.92
C MET A 51 -12.60 14.64 9.56
N GLY A 52 -11.32 14.54 9.20
CA GLY A 52 -10.54 15.69 8.76
C GLY A 52 -11.09 16.31 7.49
N GLY A 53 -11.44 15.48 6.50
CA GLY A 53 -12.06 15.91 5.25
C GLY A 53 -13.42 16.56 5.46
N ALA A 54 -14.26 16.02 6.34
CA ALA A 54 -15.56 16.59 6.68
C ALA A 54 -15.40 17.96 7.35
N ALA A 55 -14.50 18.09 8.34
CA ALA A 55 -14.25 19.35 9.01
C ALA A 55 -13.75 20.44 8.05
N ILE A 56 -12.79 20.11 7.17
CA ILE A 56 -12.29 21.03 6.15
C ILE A 56 -13.39 21.40 5.15
N SER A 57 -14.23 20.45 4.74
CA SER A 57 -15.33 20.70 3.80
C SER A 57 -16.35 21.66 4.41
N VAL A 58 -16.77 21.42 5.66
CA VAL A 58 -17.70 22.30 6.38
C VAL A 58 -17.08 23.69 6.56
N ALA A 59 -15.82 23.78 7.01
CA ALA A 59 -15.11 25.05 7.13
C ALA A 59 -15.03 25.80 5.79
N GLY A 60 -14.77 25.09 4.69
CA GLY A 60 -14.74 25.64 3.34
C GLY A 60 -16.10 26.19 2.90
N VAL A 61 -17.20 25.49 3.21
CA VAL A 61 -18.56 26.00 2.97
C VAL A 61 -18.81 27.28 3.75
N PHE A 62 -18.52 27.31 5.05
CA PHE A 62 -18.70 28.53 5.85
C PHE A 62 -17.81 29.69 5.37
N ALA A 63 -16.57 29.41 4.98
CA ALA A 63 -15.68 30.42 4.39
C ALA A 63 -16.24 30.96 3.06
N LEU A 64 -16.81 30.10 2.21
CA LEU A 64 -17.43 30.54 0.95
C LEU A 64 -18.67 31.41 1.20
N PHE A 65 -19.55 31.01 2.13
CA PHE A 65 -20.76 31.78 2.47
C PHE A 65 -20.48 33.06 3.25
N SER A 66 -19.34 33.17 3.95
CA SER A 66 -18.95 34.40 4.62
C SER A 66 -18.44 35.47 3.65
N LEU A 67 -17.92 35.10 2.47
CA LEU A 67 -17.41 36.05 1.48
C LEU A 67 -18.44 37.12 1.09
N PRO A 68 -19.68 36.80 0.69
CA PRO A 68 -20.70 37.82 0.41
C PRO A 68 -20.92 38.76 1.60
N VAL A 69 -21.09 38.21 2.81
CA VAL A 69 -21.35 38.99 4.03
C VAL A 69 -20.20 39.96 4.33
N LEU A 70 -18.96 39.46 4.29
CA LEU A 70 -17.76 40.27 4.47
C LEU A 70 -17.59 41.30 3.35
N SER A 71 -17.99 40.98 2.12
CA SER A 71 -17.95 41.91 0.99
C SER A 71 -18.88 43.09 1.21
N PHE A 72 -20.13 42.83 1.64
CA PHE A 72 -21.08 43.89 2.00
C PHE A 72 -20.55 44.72 3.18
N ALA A 73 -20.09 44.07 4.24
CA ALA A 73 -19.53 44.76 5.41
C ALA A 73 -18.36 45.67 5.04
N ALA A 74 -17.42 45.19 4.22
CA ALA A 74 -16.29 45.98 3.74
C ALA A 74 -16.73 47.16 2.85
N ALA A 75 -17.65 46.93 1.91
CA ALA A 75 -18.14 47.97 1.02
C ALA A 75 -18.87 49.08 1.79
N TYR A 76 -19.73 48.73 2.75
CA TYR A 76 -20.38 49.70 3.63
C TYR A 76 -19.38 50.39 4.57
N GLY A 77 -18.37 49.67 5.07
CA GLY A 77 -17.29 50.26 5.86
C GLY A 77 -16.51 51.33 5.10
N ILE A 78 -16.16 51.06 3.83
CA ILE A 78 -15.49 52.05 2.95
C ILE A 78 -16.44 53.20 2.60
N HIS A 79 -17.72 52.90 2.36
CA HIS A 79 -18.74 53.92 2.09
C HIS A 79 -18.85 54.93 3.24
N ASN A 80 -18.76 54.48 4.49
CA ASN A 80 -18.79 55.35 5.67
C ASN A 80 -17.60 56.32 5.76
N LEU A 81 -16.55 56.14 4.95
CA LEU A 81 -15.44 57.09 4.81
C LEU A 81 -15.75 58.24 3.83
N GLY A 82 -16.97 58.28 3.27
CA GLY A 82 -17.43 59.33 2.35
C GLY A 82 -17.33 58.95 0.86
N LEU A 83 -16.87 57.74 0.52
CA LEU A 83 -16.87 57.26 -0.87
C LEU A 83 -18.26 56.84 -1.31
N GLY A 84 -18.60 57.06 -2.58
CA GLY A 84 -19.86 56.56 -3.14
C GLY A 84 -19.94 55.02 -3.12
N LEU A 85 -21.13 54.48 -2.85
CA LEU A 85 -21.33 53.03 -2.63
C LEU A 85 -20.80 52.17 -3.81
N ALA A 86 -21.02 52.62 -5.05
CA ALA A 86 -20.51 51.94 -6.25
C ALA A 86 -18.98 51.82 -6.25
N TRP A 87 -18.27 52.89 -5.88
CA TRP A 87 -16.81 52.89 -5.79
C TRP A 87 -16.31 51.98 -4.67
N SER A 88 -17.02 51.93 -3.54
CA SER A 88 -16.69 51.00 -2.46
C SER A 88 -16.76 49.54 -2.90
N PHE A 89 -17.83 49.14 -3.59
CA PHE A 89 -17.94 47.78 -4.15
C PHE A 89 -16.87 47.49 -5.20
N LEU A 90 -16.53 48.46 -6.06
CA LEU A 90 -15.46 48.28 -7.04
C LEU A 90 -14.10 48.06 -6.38
N ILE A 91 -13.79 48.78 -5.30
CA ILE A 91 -12.54 48.60 -4.55
C ILE A 91 -12.47 47.21 -3.94
N VAL A 92 -13.53 46.77 -3.23
CA VAL A 92 -13.59 45.44 -2.60
C VAL A 92 -13.50 44.33 -3.63
N GLY A 93 -14.27 44.45 -4.73
CA GLY A 93 -14.25 43.48 -5.83
C GLY A 93 -12.87 43.39 -6.50
N SER A 94 -12.24 44.54 -6.74
CA SER A 94 -10.88 44.59 -7.31
C SER A 94 -9.85 43.96 -6.38
N ALA A 95 -9.98 44.17 -5.06
CA ALA A 95 -9.11 43.52 -4.08
C ALA A 95 -9.21 41.99 -4.13
N TYR A 96 -10.42 41.44 -4.27
CA TYR A 96 -10.58 39.99 -4.47
C TYR A 96 -10.02 39.49 -5.79
N LEU A 97 -10.13 40.24 -6.88
CA LEU A 97 -9.53 39.87 -8.17
C LEU A 97 -8.01 39.82 -8.08
N VAL A 98 -7.39 40.79 -7.41
CA VAL A 98 -5.94 40.80 -7.15
C VAL A 98 -5.55 39.59 -6.32
N LEU A 99 -6.25 39.32 -5.22
CA LEU A 99 -5.99 38.17 -4.36
C LEU A 99 -6.15 36.85 -5.12
N ALA A 100 -7.21 36.70 -5.91
CA ALA A 100 -7.46 35.52 -6.73
C ALA A 100 -6.37 35.33 -7.78
N GLY A 101 -5.91 36.41 -8.43
CA GLY A 101 -4.79 36.37 -9.37
C GLY A 101 -3.48 35.91 -8.72
N LEU A 102 -3.16 36.41 -7.52
CA LEU A 102 -1.99 35.98 -6.76
C LEU A 102 -2.07 34.50 -6.37
N LEU A 103 -3.21 34.05 -5.84
CA LEU A 103 -3.42 32.65 -5.48
C LEU A 103 -3.34 31.74 -6.70
N ALA A 104 -3.92 32.13 -7.84
CA ALA A 104 -3.83 31.39 -9.09
C ALA A 104 -2.38 31.27 -9.57
N LEU A 105 -1.59 32.34 -9.49
CA LEU A 105 -0.18 32.32 -9.83
C LEU A 105 0.63 31.40 -8.91
N LEU A 106 0.39 31.45 -7.60
CA LEU A 106 1.00 30.53 -6.64
C LEU A 106 0.60 29.07 -6.91
N ALA A 107 -0.67 28.81 -7.23
CA ALA A 107 -1.16 27.48 -7.56
C ALA A 107 -0.45 26.95 -8.81
N VAL A 108 -0.44 27.72 -9.90
CA VAL A 108 0.22 27.34 -11.16
C VAL A 108 1.71 27.09 -10.96
N THR A 109 2.42 27.94 -10.21
CA THR A 109 3.85 27.75 -9.96
C THR A 109 4.15 26.52 -9.11
N LYS A 110 3.26 26.15 -8.19
CA LYS A 110 3.39 24.92 -7.39
C LYS A 110 3.06 23.68 -8.22
N PHE A 111 1.96 23.68 -8.97
CA PHE A 111 1.56 22.55 -9.81
C PHE A 111 2.56 22.26 -10.92
N LYS A 112 3.17 23.29 -11.53
CA LYS A 112 4.25 23.12 -12.52
C LYS A 112 5.49 22.40 -11.95
N LYS A 113 5.68 22.40 -10.63
CA LYS A 113 6.81 21.73 -9.96
C LYS A 113 6.49 20.30 -9.54
N VAL A 114 5.22 19.89 -9.58
CA VAL A 114 4.82 18.52 -9.23
C VAL A 114 5.10 17.62 -10.44
N LYS A 115 6.19 16.84 -10.37
CA LYS A 115 6.46 15.77 -11.33
C LYS A 115 5.61 14.54 -10.95
N PRO A 116 5.10 13.78 -11.93
CA PRO A 116 4.46 12.50 -11.65
C PRO A 116 5.43 11.58 -10.89
N PRO A 117 4.95 10.70 -10.00
CA PRO A 117 5.81 9.82 -9.21
C PRO A 117 6.37 8.68 -10.09
N GLU A 118 7.33 9.01 -10.95
CA GLU A 118 7.89 8.12 -11.97
C GLU A 118 8.47 6.84 -11.37
N ARG A 119 9.16 6.92 -10.23
CA ARG A 119 9.72 5.75 -9.55
C ARG A 119 8.65 4.80 -9.04
N SER A 120 7.55 5.32 -8.49
CA SER A 120 6.44 4.49 -8.02
C SER A 120 5.71 3.82 -9.18
N ILE A 121 5.51 4.54 -10.28
CA ILE A 121 4.91 3.99 -11.50
C ILE A 121 5.82 2.93 -12.14
N ALA A 122 7.13 3.19 -12.22
CA ALA A 122 8.10 2.25 -12.76
C ALA A 122 8.19 0.97 -11.90
N SER A 123 8.24 1.12 -10.58
CA SER A 123 8.29 -0.02 -9.65
C SER A 123 7.01 -0.86 -9.77
N ALA A 124 5.84 -0.22 -9.82
CA ALA A 124 4.57 -0.94 -10.01
C ALA A 124 4.52 -1.71 -11.33
N LYS A 125 5.01 -1.11 -12.42
CA LYS A 125 5.11 -1.77 -13.74
C LYS A 125 6.08 -2.94 -13.73
N GLN A 126 7.24 -2.80 -13.07
CA GLN A 126 8.21 -3.87 -12.94
C GLN A 126 7.64 -5.04 -12.14
N THR A 127 6.98 -4.78 -11.01
CA THR A 127 6.32 -5.82 -10.21
C THR A 127 5.24 -6.55 -11.00
N ALA A 128 4.40 -5.82 -11.75
CA ALA A 128 3.38 -6.41 -12.61
C ALA A 128 3.99 -7.28 -13.73
N ALA A 129 5.10 -6.83 -14.34
CA ALA A 129 5.80 -7.58 -15.38
C ALA A 129 6.45 -8.86 -14.85
N MET A 130 7.02 -8.83 -13.64
CA MET A 130 7.60 -10.01 -13.00
C MET A 130 6.53 -11.05 -12.63
N LEU A 131 5.37 -10.60 -12.14
CA LEU A 131 4.25 -11.49 -11.82
C LEU A 131 3.60 -12.09 -13.08
N GLY A 132 3.51 -11.34 -14.18
CA GLY A 132 2.98 -11.84 -15.45
C GLY A 132 3.87 -12.87 -16.15
N ASN A 133 5.19 -12.81 -15.95
CA ASN A 133 6.16 -13.72 -16.57
C ASN A 133 6.57 -14.91 -15.68
N ALA A 134 6.07 -14.97 -14.43
CA ALA A 134 6.34 -16.08 -13.54
C ALA A 134 5.54 -17.32 -13.97
N LYS A 135 6.14 -18.17 -14.81
CA LYS A 135 5.65 -19.55 -14.96
C LYS A 135 5.84 -20.29 -13.64
N PRO A 136 4.83 -21.01 -13.12
CA PRO A 136 5.01 -21.89 -11.98
C PRO A 136 6.11 -22.90 -12.30
N HIS A 137 7.25 -22.78 -11.63
CA HIS A 137 8.32 -23.76 -11.78
C HIS A 137 7.84 -25.04 -11.09
N PRO A 138 7.74 -26.18 -11.80
CA PRO A 138 7.51 -27.46 -11.15
C PRO A 138 8.66 -27.67 -10.16
N ARG A 139 8.33 -27.71 -8.87
CA ARG A 139 9.30 -28.02 -7.83
C ARG A 139 9.75 -29.47 -8.08
N GLU A 140 11.02 -29.68 -8.41
CA GLU A 140 11.56 -31.04 -8.40
C GLU A 140 11.38 -31.59 -6.99
N ALA A 141 10.61 -32.68 -6.88
CA ALA A 141 10.27 -33.29 -5.60
C ALA A 141 11.57 -33.67 -4.85
N PRO A 142 11.68 -33.37 -3.56
CA PRO A 142 12.83 -33.79 -2.76
C PRO A 142 12.83 -35.32 -2.72
N GLY A 143 13.79 -35.94 -3.41
CA GLY A 143 13.92 -37.40 -3.43
C GLY A 143 14.54 -38.01 -4.69
N ARG A 144 14.88 -37.26 -5.74
CA ARG A 144 15.61 -37.86 -6.87
C ARG A 144 17.07 -38.11 -6.46
N PRO A 145 17.55 -39.36 -6.42
CA PRO A 145 18.96 -39.63 -6.16
C PRO A 145 19.77 -39.01 -7.29
N ILE A 146 20.72 -38.14 -6.97
CA ILE A 146 21.69 -37.65 -7.94
C ILE A 146 22.56 -38.84 -8.32
N ARG A 147 22.26 -39.50 -9.46
CA ARG A 147 23.16 -40.48 -10.07
C ARG A 147 24.15 -39.71 -10.95
N PRO A 148 25.46 -39.69 -10.64
CA PRO A 148 26.44 -39.21 -11.59
C PRO A 148 26.41 -40.14 -12.80
N ALA A 149 26.28 -39.58 -14.00
CA ALA A 149 26.50 -40.33 -15.24
C ALA A 149 28.01 -40.63 -15.33
N LEU A 150 28.43 -41.75 -14.73
CA LEU A 150 29.77 -42.27 -14.93
C LEU A 150 29.81 -42.91 -16.33
N PRO A 151 30.79 -42.55 -17.18
CA PRO A 151 30.99 -43.25 -18.44
C PRO A 151 31.42 -44.69 -18.11
N VAL A 152 30.62 -45.66 -18.52
CA VAL A 152 30.97 -47.08 -18.48
C VAL A 152 32.13 -47.27 -19.45
N LYS A 153 33.35 -47.38 -18.90
CA LYS A 153 34.49 -47.90 -19.65
C LYS A 153 34.50 -49.41 -19.49
N ASP A 154 34.52 -50.11 -20.62
CA ASP A 154 34.61 -51.56 -20.69
C ASP A 154 35.79 -52.10 -19.87
N GLU A 155 35.49 -53.00 -18.93
CA GLU A 155 36.47 -53.75 -18.12
C GLU A 155 37.39 -54.66 -18.97
N ALA A 156 37.18 -54.74 -20.29
CA ALA A 156 37.97 -55.57 -21.19
C ALA A 156 39.38 -55.01 -21.49
N GLU A 157 39.65 -53.72 -21.27
CA GLU A 157 40.95 -53.12 -21.62
C GLU A 157 42.02 -53.27 -20.51
N VAL A 158 41.62 -53.48 -19.26
CA VAL A 158 42.55 -53.45 -18.11
C VAL A 158 43.28 -54.79 -17.89
N VAL A 159 42.70 -55.92 -18.35
CA VAL A 159 43.29 -57.26 -18.15
C VAL A 159 44.42 -57.58 -19.14
N ALA A 160 44.52 -56.87 -20.27
CA ALA A 160 45.52 -57.18 -21.31
C ALA A 160 46.91 -56.57 -21.09
N ARG A 161 47.10 -55.66 -20.11
CA ARG A 161 48.38 -54.93 -19.91
C ARG A 161 49.25 -55.44 -18.77
N SER A 162 48.85 -56.48 -18.04
CA SER A 162 49.57 -56.97 -16.85
C SER A 162 50.45 -58.21 -17.10
N SER A 163 50.84 -58.50 -18.35
CA SER A 163 51.63 -59.70 -18.68
C SER A 163 52.71 -59.50 -19.75
N ALA A 164 53.28 -58.30 -19.85
CA ALA A 164 54.47 -58.04 -20.67
C ALA A 164 55.57 -57.38 -19.82
#